data_AF-A0A402CJL9-F1
#
_entry.id   AF-A0A402CJL9-F1
#
_cell.length_a   1.000
_cell.length_b   1.000
_cell.length_c   1.000
_cell.angle_alpha   90.00
_cell.angle_beta   90.00
_cell.angle_gamma   90.00
#
_symmetry.space_group_name_H-M   'P 1'
#
loop_
_entity.id
_entity.type
_entity.pdbx_description
1 polymer ?
#
loop_
_entity_poly.entity_id
_entity_poly.type
_entity_poly.pdbx_seq_one_letter_code
_entity_poly.pdbx_strand_id
1 'polypeptide(L)'
;MLLVVVCSQMGGRHGNHRAEQAVPSRGPNLGVEEEFCLVDPHTGRPALYNTEVIAAGRDLGITLRPEFSRCQIETATSIGTHIRDLRDQLCESRAVTADAATRTGCQLLAIGTPMSDPPPDAITYTPRYQAIAGHFGARAAGVICDCHVHVGVADHEQAVQVNNHLRPWLPTLLALTANSPIAAGSDTGYASWRYILFSHWPSAGPPPYLDSATDYDAAVAAMRESGAILDADMVY
;
A
#
# COMPACT_ATOMS: atom_id res chain seq x y z
N MET A 1 -3.46 -0.80 -8.57
CA MET A 1 -3.12 -2.24 -8.51
C MET A 1 -3.57 -2.76 -7.16
N LEU A 2 -4.04 -4.01 -7.02
CA LEU A 2 -4.62 -4.51 -5.77
C LEU A 2 -3.68 -5.49 -5.06
N LEU A 3 -3.33 -5.22 -3.81
CA LEU A 3 -2.79 -6.19 -2.86
C LEU A 3 -3.88 -6.56 -1.85
N VAL A 4 -4.17 -7.84 -1.71
CA VAL A 4 -5.11 -8.31 -0.68
C VAL A 4 -4.33 -8.63 0.58
N VAL A 5 -4.54 -7.85 1.63
CA VAL A 5 -3.91 -8.05 2.94
C VAL A 5 -4.90 -8.76 3.84
N VAL A 6 -4.52 -9.92 4.38
CA VAL A 6 -5.37 -10.69 5.30
C VAL A 6 -4.91 -10.40 6.73
N CYS A 7 -5.77 -9.78 7.54
CA CYS A 7 -5.41 -9.34 8.89
C CYS A 7 -6.17 -10.13 9.96
N SER A 8 -5.43 -10.82 10.82
CA SER A 8 -5.96 -11.60 11.95
C SER A 8 -6.40 -10.75 13.15
N GLN A 9 -6.05 -9.46 13.19
CA GLN A 9 -6.56 -8.46 14.13
C GLN A 9 -6.26 -7.07 13.57
N MET A 10 -7.28 -6.32 13.15
CA MET A 10 -7.12 -4.93 12.67
C MET A 10 -7.03 -3.98 13.87
N GLY A 11 -5.95 -4.08 14.64
CA GLY A 11 -5.59 -3.10 15.67
C GLY A 11 -4.78 -1.98 15.02
N GLY A 12 -5.39 -0.82 14.84
CA GLY A 12 -4.68 0.39 14.41
C GLY A 12 -3.49 0.68 15.32
N ARG A 13 -2.39 1.17 14.72
CA ARG A 13 -1.25 1.69 15.48
C ARG A 13 -1.75 2.77 16.45
N HIS A 14 -1.70 2.45 17.74
CA HIS A 14 -1.99 3.30 18.91
C HIS A 14 -3.46 3.77 19.08
N GLY A 15 -4.21 3.03 19.90
CA GLY A 15 -5.49 3.50 20.45
C GLY A 15 -6.14 2.46 21.37
N ASN A 16 -6.11 2.71 22.67
CA ASN A 16 -6.64 1.82 23.69
C ASN A 16 -8.18 1.92 23.71
N HIS A 17 -8.89 1.07 22.96
CA HIS A 17 -10.35 0.97 23.02
C HIS A 17 -10.77 -0.39 23.58
N ARG A 18 -11.52 -0.33 24.70
CA ARG A 18 -12.14 -1.48 25.36
C ARG A 18 -13.01 -2.26 24.36
N ALA A 19 -12.89 -3.59 24.42
CA ALA A 19 -13.72 -4.52 23.68
C ALA A 19 -15.20 -4.32 24.00
N GLU A 20 -15.92 -3.68 23.09
CA GLU A 20 -17.38 -3.68 23.06
C GLU A 20 -17.81 -4.90 22.23
N GLN A 21 -18.73 -5.70 22.79
CA GLN A 21 -19.13 -7.00 22.23
C GLN A 21 -19.73 -6.81 20.83
N ALA A 22 -19.09 -7.43 19.82
CA ALA A 22 -19.50 -7.34 18.43
C ALA A 22 -20.83 -8.08 18.19
N VAL A 23 -21.81 -7.34 17.65
CA VAL A 23 -22.99 -7.92 17.01
C VAL A 23 -22.54 -8.77 15.80
N PRO A 24 -23.05 -9.98 15.57
CA PRO A 24 -22.59 -10.83 14.48
C PRO A 24 -22.91 -10.18 13.12
N SER A 25 -21.88 -9.74 12.40
CA SER A 25 -21.98 -9.23 11.04
C SER A 25 -22.13 -10.37 10.04
N ARG A 26 -22.88 -10.15 8.95
CA ARG A 26 -23.11 -11.15 7.88
C ARG A 26 -21.90 -11.38 6.96
N GLY A 27 -20.76 -10.72 7.19
CA GLY A 27 -19.55 -10.81 6.36
C GLY A 27 -18.32 -10.30 7.11
N PRO A 28 -17.10 -10.53 6.56
CA PRO A 28 -15.86 -10.11 7.18
C PRO A 28 -15.76 -8.58 7.23
N ASN A 29 -14.98 -8.07 8.17
CA ASN A 29 -14.58 -6.67 8.20
C ASN A 29 -13.63 -6.39 7.03
N LEU A 30 -13.81 -5.23 6.41
CA LEU A 30 -13.06 -4.78 5.25
C LEU A 30 -12.53 -3.37 5.50
N GLY A 31 -11.31 -3.11 5.06
CA GLY A 31 -10.72 -1.78 4.98
C GLY A 31 -9.91 -1.67 3.69
N VAL A 32 -9.83 -0.47 3.12
CA VAL A 32 -9.08 -0.24 1.88
C VAL A 32 -8.12 0.91 2.07
N GLU A 33 -6.85 0.68 1.72
CA GLU A 33 -5.84 1.73 1.61
C GLU A 33 -5.55 1.97 0.12
N GLU A 34 -5.36 3.22 -0.27
CA GLU A 34 -4.97 3.60 -1.64
C GLU A 34 -3.81 4.58 -1.60
N GLU A 35 -2.75 4.23 -2.30
CA GLU A 35 -1.59 5.08 -2.52
C GLU A 35 -1.70 5.77 -3.89
N PHE A 36 -1.30 7.03 -3.96
CA PHE A 36 -1.34 7.82 -5.18
C PHE A 36 -0.02 8.55 -5.41
N CYS A 37 0.32 8.74 -6.68
CA CYS A 37 1.46 9.56 -7.08
C CYS A 37 1.04 11.04 -7.17
N LEU A 38 1.84 11.93 -6.61
CA LEU A 38 1.79 13.37 -6.81
C LEU A 38 2.76 13.74 -7.94
N VAL A 39 2.26 14.47 -8.93
CA VAL A 39 3.08 14.95 -10.04
C VAL A 39 2.87 16.44 -10.28
N ASP A 40 3.86 17.07 -10.90
CA ASP A 40 3.72 18.41 -11.45
C ASP A 40 2.76 18.36 -12.66
N PRO A 41 1.69 19.18 -12.69
CA PRO A 41 0.64 19.11 -13.72
C PRO A 41 1.11 19.55 -15.11
N HIS A 42 2.24 20.23 -15.22
CA HIS A 42 2.76 20.74 -16.50
C HIS A 42 3.76 19.77 -17.15
N THR A 43 4.51 19.05 -16.32
CA THR A 43 5.63 18.19 -16.75
C THR A 43 5.36 16.71 -16.54
N GLY A 44 4.40 16.35 -15.68
CA GLY A 44 4.10 14.97 -15.29
C GLY A 44 5.18 14.32 -14.42
N ARG A 45 6.18 15.09 -13.97
CA ARG A 45 7.28 14.58 -13.13
C ARG A 45 6.85 14.44 -11.67
N PRO A 46 7.39 13.47 -10.91
CA PRO A 46 7.09 13.33 -9.48
C PRO A 46 7.29 14.63 -8.69
N ALA A 47 6.30 15.02 -7.91
CA ALA A 47 6.31 16.22 -7.07
C ALA A 47 6.47 15.81 -5.60
N LEU A 48 7.55 16.26 -4.94
CA LEU A 48 7.90 15.89 -3.56
C LEU A 48 7.12 16.68 -2.49
N TYR A 49 5.79 16.78 -2.64
CA TYR A 49 4.90 17.69 -1.92
C TYR A 49 3.92 16.98 -0.97
N ASN A 50 4.21 15.74 -0.56
CA ASN A 50 3.27 14.99 0.29
C ASN A 50 2.92 15.72 1.60
N THR A 51 3.84 16.46 2.20
CA THR A 51 3.63 17.18 3.47
C THR A 51 2.61 18.31 3.29
N GLU A 52 2.75 19.07 2.21
CA GLU A 52 1.85 20.15 1.83
C GLU A 52 0.46 19.61 1.50
N VAL A 53 0.39 18.50 0.75
CA VAL A 53 -0.88 17.85 0.41
C VAL A 53 -1.58 17.30 1.64
N ILE A 54 -0.84 16.70 2.57
CA ILE A 54 -1.39 16.22 3.85
C ILE A 54 -1.95 17.37 4.68
N ALA A 55 -1.26 18.52 4.72
CA ALA A 55 -1.76 19.71 5.41
C ALA A 55 -3.05 20.24 4.74
N ALA A 56 -3.07 20.35 3.40
CA ALA A 56 -4.25 20.76 2.66
C ALA A 56 -5.43 19.79 2.83
N GLY A 57 -5.17 18.48 2.89
CA GLY A 57 -6.18 17.45 3.16
C GLY A 57 -6.79 17.60 4.55
N ARG A 58 -5.97 17.91 5.57
CA ARG A 58 -6.45 18.19 6.93
C ARG A 58 -7.42 19.38 6.95
N ASP A 59 -7.11 20.45 6.23
CA ASP A 59 -7.99 21.62 6.10
C ASP A 59 -9.32 21.27 5.42
N LEU A 60 -9.31 20.28 4.53
CA LEU A 60 -10.49 19.76 3.83
C LEU A 60 -11.22 18.64 4.59
N GLY A 61 -10.76 18.29 5.80
CA GLY A 61 -11.41 17.30 6.66
C GLY A 61 -11.04 15.84 6.36
N ILE A 62 -10.01 15.57 5.55
CA ILE A 62 -9.50 14.21 5.31
C ILE A 62 -8.17 13.97 6.01
N THR A 63 -7.98 12.74 6.50
CA THR A 63 -6.69 12.29 7.03
C THR A 63 -5.91 11.58 5.94
N LEU A 64 -4.82 12.21 5.49
CA LEU A 64 -3.86 11.63 4.55
C LEU A 64 -2.60 11.22 5.29
N ARG A 65 -1.93 10.18 4.79
CA ARG A 65 -0.65 9.70 5.32
C ARG A 65 0.48 9.86 4.31
N PRO A 66 1.71 10.14 4.75
CA PRO A 66 2.87 10.05 3.89
C PRO A 66 3.20 8.57 3.65
N GLU A 67 3.75 8.26 2.48
CA GLU A 67 4.26 6.92 2.18
C GLU A 67 5.79 6.94 2.01
N PHE A 68 6.37 5.80 1.60
CA PHE A 68 7.81 5.62 1.41
C PHE A 68 8.48 6.77 0.63
N SER A 69 7.82 7.28 -0.42
CA SER A 69 8.28 8.46 -1.15
C SER A 69 7.48 9.74 -0.84
N ARG A 70 8.19 10.86 -0.92
CA ARG A 70 7.67 12.23 -0.79
C ARG A 70 6.73 12.64 -1.92
N CYS A 71 6.71 11.91 -3.03
CA CYS A 71 5.71 12.07 -4.09
C CYS A 71 4.53 11.11 -3.94
N GLN A 72 4.38 10.45 -2.79
CA GLN A 72 3.24 9.58 -2.53
C GLN A 72 2.41 10.10 -1.36
N ILE A 73 1.11 9.88 -1.47
CA ILE A 73 0.17 9.99 -0.36
C ILE A 73 -0.63 8.69 -0.27
N GLU A 74 -1.12 8.40 0.93
CA GLU A 74 -2.01 7.28 1.20
C GLU A 74 -3.33 7.80 1.80
N THR A 75 -4.44 7.19 1.35
CA THR A 75 -5.76 7.29 1.97
C THR A 75 -6.15 5.94 2.55
N ALA A 76 -6.98 5.94 3.60
CA ALA A 76 -7.52 4.71 4.19
C ALA A 76 -9.00 4.88 4.52
N THR A 77 -9.82 3.88 4.19
CA THR A 77 -11.22 3.85 4.61
C THR A 77 -11.34 3.51 6.10
N SER A 78 -12.51 3.80 6.68
CA SER A 78 -12.90 3.15 7.93
C SER A 78 -13.10 1.65 7.71
N ILE A 79 -13.05 0.90 8.81
CA ILE A 79 -13.35 -0.54 8.82
C ILE A 79 -14.86 -0.74 8.82
N GLY A 80 -15.37 -1.54 7.89
CA GLY A 80 -16.80 -1.83 7.79
C GLY A 80 -17.11 -3.17 7.15
N THR A 81 -18.38 -3.53 7.08
CA THR A 81 -18.84 -4.82 6.51
C THR A 81 -19.70 -4.63 5.26
N HIS A 82 -19.98 -3.39 4.87
CA HIS A 82 -20.81 -3.03 3.73
C HIS A 82 -19.98 -2.43 2.60
N ILE A 83 -19.96 -3.11 1.46
CA ILE A 83 -19.18 -2.69 0.28
C ILE A 83 -19.63 -1.35 -0.31
N ARG A 84 -20.90 -0.95 -0.10
CA ARG A 84 -21.42 0.34 -0.58
C ARG A 84 -20.81 1.49 0.20
N ASP A 85 -20.77 1.38 1.52
CA ASP A 85 -20.17 2.39 2.39
C ASP A 85 -18.67 2.55 2.11
N LEU A 86 -17.97 1.45 1.81
CA LEU A 86 -16.56 1.49 1.36
C LEU A 86 -16.42 2.21 0.01
N ARG A 87 -17.28 1.89 -0.96
CA ARG A 87 -17.26 2.56 -2.27
C ARG A 87 -17.47 4.07 -2.13
N ASP A 88 -18.42 4.48 -1.30
CA ASP A 88 -18.72 5.89 -1.12
C ASP A 88 -17.55 6.62 -0.44
N GLN A 89 -16.94 6.01 0.59
CA GLN A 89 -15.72 6.53 1.24
C GLN A 89 -14.52 6.63 0.28
N LEU A 90 -14.32 5.66 -0.62
CA LEU A 90 -13.25 5.70 -1.61
C LEU A 90 -13.48 6.82 -2.63
N CYS A 91 -14.72 6.97 -3.12
CA CYS A 91 -15.08 8.04 -4.04
C CYS A 91 -14.88 9.42 -3.41
N GLU A 92 -15.33 9.61 -2.17
CA GLU A 92 -15.14 10.86 -1.43
C GLU A 92 -13.64 11.12 -1.17
N SER A 93 -12.92 10.12 -0.65
CA SER A 93 -11.50 10.24 -0.34
C SER A 93 -10.68 10.64 -1.57
N ARG A 94 -10.92 10.01 -2.73
CA ARG A 94 -10.26 10.36 -3.99
C ARG A 94 -10.56 11.79 -4.42
N ALA A 95 -11.82 12.23 -4.33
CA ALA A 95 -12.22 13.59 -4.73
C ALA A 95 -11.55 14.65 -3.83
N VAL A 96 -11.62 14.47 -2.51
CA VAL A 96 -11.03 15.42 -1.54
C VAL A 96 -9.50 15.43 -1.64
N THR A 97 -8.88 14.27 -1.84
CA THR A 97 -7.42 14.17 -2.00
C THR A 97 -6.94 14.82 -3.29
N ALA A 98 -7.72 14.72 -4.38
CA ALA A 98 -7.41 15.41 -5.63
C ALA A 98 -7.52 16.95 -5.48
N ASP A 99 -8.50 17.44 -4.72
CA ASP A 99 -8.61 18.86 -4.39
C ASP A 99 -7.43 19.33 -3.52
N ALA A 100 -7.05 18.55 -2.50
CA ALA A 100 -5.88 18.81 -1.67
C ALA A 100 -4.59 18.91 -2.53
N ALA A 101 -4.38 17.97 -3.46
CA ALA A 101 -3.26 18.01 -4.39
C ALA A 101 -3.29 19.28 -5.25
N THR A 102 -4.44 19.60 -5.83
CA THR A 102 -4.62 20.78 -6.69
C THR A 102 -4.30 22.09 -5.95
N ARG A 103 -4.75 22.23 -4.70
CA ARG A 103 -4.47 23.42 -3.86
C ARG A 103 -2.98 23.63 -3.57
N THR A 104 -2.17 22.59 -3.70
CA THR A 104 -0.71 22.64 -3.51
C THR A 104 0.07 22.71 -4.83
N GLY A 105 -0.63 22.81 -5.97
CA GLY A 105 0.00 22.85 -7.29
C GLY A 105 0.40 21.46 -7.83
N CYS A 106 -0.11 20.38 -7.24
CA CYS A 106 0.12 19.01 -7.70
C CYS A 106 -1.09 18.44 -8.44
N GLN A 107 -0.86 17.45 -9.29
CA GLN A 107 -1.87 16.56 -9.82
C GLN A 107 -1.77 15.18 -9.15
N LEU A 108 -2.92 14.64 -8.76
CA LEU A 108 -3.04 13.31 -8.16
C LEU A 108 -3.22 12.24 -9.24
N LEU A 109 -2.40 11.19 -9.23
CA LEU A 109 -2.48 10.07 -10.18
C LEU A 109 -2.64 8.72 -9.47
N ALA A 110 -3.67 7.97 -9.86
CA ALA A 110 -3.93 6.59 -9.43
C ALA A 110 -3.21 5.58 -10.34
N ILE A 111 -1.87 5.63 -10.37
CA ILE A 111 -1.01 4.79 -11.24
C ILE A 111 -0.03 3.97 -10.41
N GLY A 112 0.28 2.75 -10.86
CA GLY A 112 1.13 1.84 -10.08
C GLY A 112 2.60 2.24 -10.00
N THR A 113 3.10 3.02 -10.96
CA THR A 113 4.46 3.61 -10.98
C THR A 113 4.37 5.01 -11.59
N PRO A 114 5.19 5.97 -11.13
CA PRO A 114 5.26 7.27 -11.80
C PRO A 114 5.81 7.13 -13.22
N MET A 115 5.36 8.01 -14.13
CA MET A 115 5.79 7.96 -15.53
C MET A 115 7.26 8.36 -15.72
N SER A 116 7.86 9.07 -14.76
CA SER A 116 9.27 9.45 -14.74
C SER A 116 9.87 9.09 -13.39
N ASP A 117 11.18 8.84 -13.36
CA ASP A 117 11.87 8.53 -12.12
C ASP A 117 11.81 9.71 -11.15
N PRO A 118 11.61 9.42 -9.85
CA PRO A 118 11.71 10.45 -8.83
C PRO A 118 13.17 10.94 -8.70
N PRO A 119 13.38 12.17 -8.21
CA PRO A 119 14.73 12.65 -7.90
C PRO A 119 15.37 11.84 -6.74
N PRO A 120 16.71 11.87 -6.60
CA PRO A 120 17.42 11.05 -5.60
C PRO A 120 17.01 11.27 -4.13
N ASP A 121 16.45 12.44 -3.79
CA ASP A 121 16.04 12.84 -2.44
C ASP A 121 14.53 12.59 -2.17
N ALA A 122 13.90 11.74 -2.98
CA ALA A 122 12.48 11.49 -2.93
C ALA A 122 12.01 10.61 -1.77
N ILE A 123 12.90 10.01 -0.98
CA ILE A 123 12.50 9.15 0.14
C ILE A 123 12.03 10.01 1.31
N THR A 124 10.90 9.64 1.91
CA THR A 124 10.34 10.35 3.06
C THR A 124 11.31 10.29 4.25
N TYR A 125 11.52 11.43 4.91
CA TYR A 125 12.49 11.59 6.00
C TYR A 125 12.00 11.04 7.34
N THR A 126 11.72 9.72 7.40
CA THR A 126 11.50 9.01 8.66
C THR A 126 12.69 8.10 8.98
N PRO A 127 13.03 7.89 10.27
CA PRO A 127 14.12 6.98 10.64
C PRO A 127 13.97 5.58 10.02
N ARG A 128 12.73 5.07 9.94
CA ARG A 128 12.41 3.77 9.35
C ARG A 128 12.70 3.75 7.84
N TYR A 129 12.17 4.70 7.08
CA TYR A 129 12.36 4.69 5.62
C TYR A 129 13.81 4.96 5.23
N GLN A 130 14.53 5.80 5.99
CA GLN A 130 15.97 6.01 5.77
C GLN A 130 16.79 4.75 6.07
N ALA A 131 16.42 3.96 7.09
CA ALA A 131 17.07 2.69 7.38
C ALA A 131 16.83 1.66 6.25
N ILE A 132 15.59 1.55 5.76
CA ILE A 132 15.24 0.71 4.61
C ILE A 132 16.04 1.14 3.37
N ALA A 133 16.05 2.43 3.07
CA ALA A 133 16.80 2.98 1.93
C ALA A 133 18.30 2.69 2.01
N GLY A 134 18.90 2.86 3.19
CA GLY A 134 20.31 2.58 3.42
C GLY A 134 20.65 1.10 3.27
N HIS A 135 19.76 0.20 3.72
CA HIS A 135 19.98 -1.25 3.66
C HIS A 135 19.80 -1.83 2.25
N PHE A 136 18.78 -1.39 1.51
CA PHE A 136 18.44 -1.94 0.19
C PHE A 136 19.00 -1.13 -0.99
N GLY A 137 19.57 0.06 -0.74
CA GLY A 137 20.25 0.88 -1.74
C GLY A 137 19.36 1.23 -2.94
N ALA A 138 19.86 1.04 -4.16
CA ALA A 138 19.18 1.42 -5.39
C ALA A 138 17.79 0.79 -5.56
N ARG A 139 17.50 -0.35 -4.92
CA ARG A 139 16.16 -0.95 -4.93
C ARG A 139 15.11 -0.04 -4.30
N ALA A 140 15.49 0.73 -3.27
CA ALA A 140 14.60 1.68 -2.60
C ALA A 140 14.36 2.96 -3.43
N ALA A 141 15.05 3.17 -4.55
CA ALA A 141 14.82 4.34 -5.40
C ALA A 141 13.54 4.22 -6.25
N GLY A 142 13.02 3.00 -6.45
CA GLY A 142 11.79 2.76 -7.20
C GLY A 142 10.56 3.19 -6.40
N VAL A 143 9.70 4.00 -7.02
CA VAL A 143 8.41 4.39 -6.45
C VAL A 143 7.29 3.55 -7.07
N ILE A 144 6.46 2.98 -6.21
CA ILE A 144 5.31 2.18 -6.59
C ILE A 144 4.11 2.57 -5.73
N CYS A 145 2.92 2.62 -6.31
CA CYS A 145 1.67 2.82 -5.56
C CYS A 145 0.78 1.59 -5.60
N ASP A 146 0.11 1.27 -4.50
CA ASP A 146 -0.81 0.15 -4.41
C ASP A 146 -2.21 0.55 -3.91
N CYS A 147 -3.13 -0.41 -4.04
CA CYS A 147 -4.41 -0.42 -3.34
C CYS A 147 -4.44 -1.66 -2.47
N HIS A 148 -4.49 -1.51 -1.16
CA HIS A 148 -4.56 -2.62 -0.23
C HIS A 148 -6.01 -2.88 0.16
N VAL A 149 -6.51 -4.11 0.00
CA VAL A 149 -7.80 -4.52 0.58
C VAL A 149 -7.53 -5.43 1.77
N HIS A 150 -7.84 -4.91 2.95
CA HIS A 150 -7.71 -5.60 4.22
C HIS A 150 -8.96 -6.41 4.50
N VAL A 151 -8.81 -7.71 4.74
CA VAL A 151 -9.90 -8.62 5.11
C VAL A 151 -9.66 -9.15 6.53
N GLY A 152 -10.59 -8.85 7.43
CA GLY A 152 -10.55 -9.34 8.81
C GLY A 152 -10.89 -10.82 8.89
N VAL A 153 -10.05 -11.57 9.59
CA VAL A 153 -10.24 -13.01 9.89
C VAL A 153 -10.20 -13.24 11.40
N ALA A 154 -10.63 -14.43 11.84
CA ALA A 154 -10.78 -14.74 13.26
C ALA A 154 -9.46 -14.89 14.01
N ASP A 155 -8.45 -15.51 13.37
CA ASP A 155 -7.15 -15.81 13.96
C ASP A 155 -6.05 -15.99 12.89
N HIS A 156 -4.81 -16.19 13.36
CA HIS A 156 -3.63 -16.33 12.50
C HIS A 156 -3.67 -17.60 11.66
N GLU A 157 -4.22 -18.70 12.19
CA GLU A 157 -4.34 -19.95 11.44
C GLU A 157 -5.28 -19.76 10.25
N GLN A 158 -6.43 -19.12 10.48
CA GLN A 158 -7.34 -18.77 9.40
C GLN A 158 -6.70 -17.83 8.39
N ALA A 159 -5.85 -16.87 8.82
CA ALA A 159 -5.14 -15.98 7.91
C ALA A 159 -4.23 -16.76 6.94
N VAL A 160 -3.48 -17.75 7.45
CA VAL A 160 -2.64 -18.63 6.62
C VAL A 160 -3.49 -19.42 5.62
N GLN A 161 -4.61 -20.01 6.06
CA GLN A 161 -5.48 -20.79 5.17
C GLN A 161 -6.12 -19.92 4.08
N VAL A 162 -6.57 -18.71 4.41
CA VAL A 162 -7.10 -17.76 3.43
C VAL A 162 -6.01 -17.37 2.43
N ASN A 163 -4.80 -17.08 2.91
CA ASN A 163 -3.68 -16.75 2.03
C ASN A 163 -3.36 -17.91 1.06
N ASN A 164 -3.28 -19.14 1.57
CA ASN A 164 -3.10 -20.35 0.75
C ASN A 164 -4.16 -20.46 -0.35
N HIS A 165 -5.42 -20.14 -0.04
CA HIS A 165 -6.51 -20.17 -1.00
C HIS A 165 -6.47 -19.01 -2.02
N LEU A 166 -5.93 -17.86 -1.64
CA LEU A 166 -5.78 -16.71 -2.53
C LEU A 166 -4.64 -16.88 -3.54
N ARG A 167 -3.58 -17.62 -3.20
CA ARG A 167 -2.38 -17.79 -4.04
C ARG A 167 -2.67 -18.10 -5.53
N PRO A 168 -3.57 -19.05 -5.88
CA PRO A 168 -3.86 -19.35 -7.29
C PRO A 168 -4.56 -18.21 -8.05
N TRP A 169 -5.18 -17.27 -7.33
CA TRP A 169 -5.92 -16.14 -7.90
C TRP A 169 -5.06 -14.89 -8.09
N LEU A 170 -3.88 -14.81 -7.47
CA LEU A 170 -2.99 -13.65 -7.54
C LEU A 170 -2.68 -13.22 -8.99
N PRO A 171 -2.37 -14.13 -9.94
CA PRO A 171 -2.13 -13.72 -11.33
C PRO A 171 -3.34 -13.07 -12.00
N THR A 172 -4.55 -13.56 -11.70
CA THR A 172 -5.81 -13.00 -12.23
C THR A 172 -6.08 -11.62 -11.65
N LEU A 173 -5.90 -11.44 -10.34
CA LEU A 173 -6.07 -10.15 -9.67
C LEU A 173 -5.04 -9.13 -10.18
N LEU A 174 -3.79 -9.55 -10.39
CA LEU A 174 -2.77 -8.71 -11.01
C LEU A 174 -3.18 -8.29 -12.42
N ALA A 175 -3.64 -9.23 -13.26
CA ALA A 175 -4.08 -8.92 -14.62
C ALA A 175 -5.25 -7.93 -14.67
N LEU A 176 -6.23 -8.06 -13.75
CA LEU A 176 -7.38 -7.16 -13.67
C LEU A 176 -7.03 -5.75 -13.19
N THR A 177 -5.91 -5.60 -12.47
CA THR A 177 -5.55 -4.35 -11.78
C THR A 177 -4.26 -3.71 -12.28
N ALA A 178 -3.68 -4.28 -13.35
CA ALA A 178 -2.49 -3.77 -14.01
C ALA A 178 -2.74 -2.37 -14.59
N ASN A 179 -1.95 -1.39 -14.16
CA ASN A 179 -2.11 0.02 -14.53
C ASN A 179 -0.77 0.80 -14.54
N SER A 180 0.34 0.13 -14.84
CA SER A 180 1.68 0.74 -14.84
C SER A 180 2.51 0.34 -16.06
N PRO A 181 2.08 0.64 -17.30
CA PRO A 181 2.85 0.25 -18.48
C PRO A 181 4.04 1.16 -18.80
N ILE A 182 4.04 2.40 -18.27
CA ILE A 182 5.05 3.42 -18.57
C ILE A 182 5.99 3.60 -17.38
N ALA A 183 7.30 3.65 -17.66
CA ALA A 183 8.33 4.03 -16.69
C ALA A 183 9.47 4.77 -17.40
N ALA A 184 10.10 5.73 -16.70
CA ALA A 184 11.16 6.57 -17.25
C ALA A 184 10.83 7.16 -18.66
N GLY A 185 9.57 7.56 -18.86
CA GLY A 185 9.06 8.17 -20.10
C GLY A 185 8.87 7.20 -21.27
N SER A 186 9.00 5.88 -21.05
CA SER A 186 8.91 4.88 -22.11
C SER A 186 7.93 3.76 -21.77
N ASP A 187 7.32 3.18 -22.81
CA ASP A 187 6.57 1.93 -22.67
C ASP A 187 7.53 0.80 -22.29
N THR A 188 7.22 0.10 -21.20
CA THR A 188 8.04 -0.98 -20.65
C THR A 188 7.80 -2.31 -21.36
N GLY A 189 6.71 -2.42 -22.13
CA GLY A 189 6.21 -3.68 -22.70
C GLY A 189 5.44 -4.56 -21.71
N TYR A 190 5.30 -4.13 -20.44
CA TYR A 190 4.54 -4.83 -19.40
C TYR A 190 3.24 -4.09 -19.11
N ALA A 191 2.15 -4.81 -18.81
CA ALA A 191 0.93 -4.16 -18.32
C ALA A 191 1.09 -3.63 -16.87
N SER A 192 1.94 -4.29 -16.08
CA SER A 192 2.27 -3.90 -14.71
C SER A 192 3.78 -3.88 -14.49
N TRP A 193 4.40 -2.73 -14.74
CA TRP A 193 5.80 -2.49 -14.38
C TRP A 193 5.98 -2.44 -12.86
N ARG A 194 4.95 -1.99 -12.12
CA ARG A 194 4.92 -2.07 -10.65
C ARG A 194 5.29 -3.46 -10.16
N TYR A 195 4.66 -4.50 -10.71
CA TYR A 195 4.93 -5.88 -10.27
C TYR A 195 6.38 -6.28 -10.52
N ILE A 196 6.97 -5.89 -11.66
CA ILE A 196 8.38 -6.14 -11.96
C ILE A 196 9.27 -5.42 -10.94
N LEU A 197 9.04 -4.13 -10.70
CA LEU A 197 9.80 -3.35 -9.71
C LEU A 197 9.65 -3.89 -8.30
N PHE A 198 8.48 -4.39 -7.91
CA PHE A 198 8.23 -4.89 -6.57
C PHE A 198 8.80 -6.30 -6.36
N SER A 199 8.73 -7.18 -7.37
CA SER A 199 9.26 -8.57 -7.33
C SER A 199 10.76 -8.68 -7.05
N HIS A 200 11.44 -7.55 -7.20
CA HIS A 200 12.81 -7.39 -6.81
C HIS A 200 12.96 -7.51 -5.28
N TRP A 201 12.07 -6.96 -4.47
CA TRP A 201 12.22 -6.97 -3.01
C TRP A 201 12.33 -8.40 -2.45
N PRO A 202 13.27 -8.70 -1.53
CA PRO A 202 13.57 -10.08 -1.13
C PRO A 202 12.39 -10.85 -0.54
N SER A 203 11.47 -10.13 0.09
CA SER A 203 10.26 -10.67 0.72
C SER A 203 9.02 -10.56 -0.15
N ALA A 204 9.09 -9.93 -1.33
CA ALA A 204 7.92 -9.68 -2.16
C ALA A 204 7.62 -10.83 -3.11
N GLY A 205 6.34 -11.12 -3.29
CA GLY A 205 5.86 -12.05 -4.31
C GLY A 205 4.74 -12.94 -3.81
N PRO A 206 4.34 -13.96 -4.59
CA PRO A 206 3.38 -14.92 -4.11
C PRO A 206 3.98 -15.67 -2.90
N PRO A 207 3.33 -15.64 -1.72
CA PRO A 207 3.83 -16.32 -0.54
C PRO A 207 3.96 -17.83 -0.80
N PRO A 208 4.87 -18.53 -0.09
CA PRO A 208 4.91 -19.98 -0.13
C PRO A 208 3.62 -20.56 0.44
N TYR A 209 3.37 -21.85 0.16
CA TYR A 209 2.34 -22.57 0.92
C TYR A 209 2.85 -22.81 2.34
N LEU A 210 2.03 -22.52 3.35
CA LEU A 210 2.36 -22.69 4.76
C LEU A 210 1.28 -23.55 5.43
N ASP A 211 1.68 -24.56 6.22
CA ASP A 211 0.72 -25.47 6.85
C ASP A 211 0.03 -24.86 8.08
N SER A 212 0.73 -23.95 8.79
CA SER A 212 0.27 -23.36 10.04
C SER A 212 0.72 -21.91 10.26
N ALA A 213 0.14 -21.25 11.24
CA ALA A 213 0.62 -19.94 11.73
C ALA A 213 2.04 -20.02 12.31
N THR A 214 2.43 -21.18 12.87
CA THR A 214 3.79 -21.39 13.37
C THR A 214 4.80 -21.39 12.22
N ASP A 215 4.47 -21.99 11.07
CA ASP A 215 5.35 -21.97 9.89
C ASP A 215 5.49 -20.56 9.32
N TYR A 216 4.41 -19.76 9.36
CA TYR A 216 4.46 -18.35 9.02
C TYR A 216 5.43 -17.58 9.93
N ASP A 217 5.27 -17.71 11.25
CA ASP A 217 6.13 -17.01 12.21
C ASP A 217 7.61 -17.41 12.05
N ALA A 218 7.87 -18.69 11.78
CA ALA A 218 9.22 -19.20 11.50
C ALA A 218 9.81 -18.61 10.21
N ALA A 219 9.00 -18.49 9.14
CA ALA A 219 9.44 -17.88 7.88
C ALA A 219 9.74 -16.38 8.07
N VAL A 220 8.90 -15.65 8.80
CA VAL A 220 9.16 -14.23 9.14
C VAL A 220 10.42 -14.08 9.97
N ALA A 221 10.65 -14.94 10.97
CA ALA A 221 11.87 -14.93 11.75
C ALA A 221 13.12 -15.16 10.88
N ALA A 222 13.10 -16.16 9.98
CA ALA A 222 14.21 -16.44 9.07
C ALA A 222 14.50 -15.26 8.11
N MET A 223 13.47 -14.58 7.61
CA MET A 223 13.65 -13.37 6.79
C MET A 223 14.29 -12.22 7.57
N ARG A 224 13.94 -12.07 8.86
CA ARG A 224 14.57 -11.06 9.73
C ARG A 224 16.02 -11.39 10.03
N GLU A 225 16.31 -12.64 10.37
CA GLU A 225 17.66 -13.10 10.70
C GLU A 225 18.63 -12.98 9.51
N SER A 226 18.15 -13.26 8.30
CA SER A 226 18.93 -13.11 7.07
C SER A 226 19.09 -11.66 6.60
N GLY A 227 18.35 -10.71 7.19
CA GLY A 227 18.30 -9.33 6.73
C GLY A 227 17.55 -9.13 5.41
N ALA A 228 16.76 -10.12 4.98
CA ALA A 228 15.84 -9.99 3.84
C ALA A 228 14.72 -8.98 4.15
N ILE A 229 14.35 -8.86 5.43
CA ILE A 229 13.46 -7.83 5.97
C ILE A 229 14.05 -7.22 7.23
N LEU A 230 13.79 -5.93 7.49
CA LEU A 230 14.25 -5.26 8.71
C LEU A 230 13.26 -5.40 9.87
N ASP A 231 11.97 -5.60 9.55
CA ASP A 231 10.89 -5.78 10.50
C ASP A 231 9.70 -6.50 9.85
N ALA A 232 8.65 -6.78 10.63
CA ALA A 232 7.50 -7.55 10.19
C ALA A 232 6.60 -6.81 9.17
N ASP A 233 6.62 -5.48 9.09
CA ASP A 233 5.83 -4.76 8.07
C ASP A 233 6.52 -4.75 6.70
N MET A 234 7.66 -5.45 6.57
CA MET A 234 8.35 -5.67 5.30
C MET A 234 8.07 -7.07 4.71
N VAL A 235 7.11 -7.81 5.25
CA VAL A 235 6.58 -9.02 4.61
C VAL A 235 5.62 -8.57 3.50
N TYR A 236 5.98 -8.87 2.25
CA TYR A 236 5.40 -8.26 1.04
C TYR A 236 4.78 -9.26 0.07
#